data_AF-A0A093XGG8-F1
#
_entry.id   AF-A0A093XGG8-F1
#
_cell.length_a   1.000
_cell.length_b   1.000
_cell.length_c   1.000
_cell.angle_alpha   90.00
_cell.angle_beta   90.00
_cell.angle_gamma   90.00
#
_symmetry.space_group_name_H-M   'P 1'
#
loop_
_entity.id
_entity.type
_entity.pdbx_description
1 polymer ?
#
loop_
_entity_poly.entity_id
_entity_poly.type
_entity_poly.pdbx_seq_one_letter_code
_entity_poly.pdbx_strand_id
1 'polypeptide(L)'
;MASPNRPILPITVSLSPLVAPQIPSTDARPSFLVKVTLTNTADVTLVILKWWTPFVHGAPAMGIFKVTDSWGSAVPDMGLTIDYLFPADDTFVLQQGEDSNHNLLLIKPGESVSQEVEIGNPQVFVKKGKKYSVRAKGIWMAVWKGEDADGRYPMKDAIKSGHFESETVEVHT
;
A
#
# COMPACT_ATOMS: atom_id res chain seq x y z
N MET A 1 -3.79 -22.87 20.66
CA MET A 1 -2.40 -22.86 20.16
C MET A 1 -2.03 -21.41 19.92
N ALA A 2 -1.05 -20.88 20.64
CA ALA A 2 -0.61 -19.50 20.47
C ALA A 2 0.12 -19.37 19.13
N SER A 3 -0.32 -18.46 18.27
CA SER A 3 0.40 -18.11 17.04
C SER A 3 1.82 -17.66 17.41
N PRO A 4 2.87 -18.14 16.73
CA PRO A 4 4.23 -17.68 16.99
C PRO A 4 4.27 -16.17 16.77
N ASN A 5 4.81 -15.46 17.77
CA ASN A 5 4.93 -14.01 17.83
C ASN A 5 5.74 -13.52 16.63
N ARG A 6 5.07 -13.19 15.52
CA ARG A 6 5.74 -12.69 14.31
C ARG A 6 6.35 -11.34 14.64
N PRO A 7 7.60 -11.06 14.26
CA PRO A 7 8.19 -9.75 14.47
C PRO A 7 7.31 -8.70 13.77
N ILE A 8 6.72 -7.81 14.59
CA ILE A 8 5.97 -6.68 14.09
C ILE A 8 6.97 -5.74 13.42
N LEU A 9 6.80 -5.49 12.12
CA LEU A 9 7.63 -4.53 11.42
C LEU A 9 7.33 -3.12 11.96
N PRO A 10 8.35 -2.29 12.20
CA PRO A 10 8.18 -0.92 12.71
C PRO A 10 7.73 0.03 11.59
N ILE A 11 6.63 -0.34 10.93
CA ILE A 11 5.98 0.41 9.84
C ILE A 11 4.49 0.43 10.14
N THR A 12 3.90 1.61 10.17
CA THR A 12 2.45 1.78 10.29
C THR A 12 1.86 2.23 8.96
N VAL A 13 0.65 1.75 8.66
CA VAL A 13 -0.13 2.16 7.49
C VAL A 13 -1.37 2.88 8.00
N SER A 14 -1.59 4.12 7.56
CA SER A 14 -2.80 4.87 7.87
C SER A 14 -3.48 5.38 6.60
N LEU A 15 -4.79 5.60 6.71
CA LEU A 15 -5.65 6.15 5.69
C LEU A 15 -6.27 7.45 6.19
N SER A 16 -6.44 8.41 5.29
CA SER A 16 -7.31 9.56 5.54
C SER A 16 -8.18 9.83 4.31
N PRO A 17 -9.51 9.99 4.48
CA PRO A 17 -10.39 10.29 3.36
C PRO A 17 -10.04 11.66 2.78
N LEU A 18 -10.09 11.77 1.45
CA LEU A 18 -9.93 13.04 0.74
C LEU A 18 -11.26 13.46 0.13
N VAL A 19 -11.48 14.77 0.06
CA VAL A 19 -12.63 15.31 -0.67
C VAL A 19 -12.28 15.31 -2.14
N ALA A 20 -12.98 14.49 -2.94
CA ALA A 20 -12.80 14.48 -4.38
C ALA A 20 -13.19 15.85 -4.98
N PRO A 21 -12.38 16.42 -5.89
CA PRO A 21 -12.77 17.61 -6.63
C PRO A 21 -14.09 17.33 -7.37
N GLN A 22 -15.14 18.09 -7.05
CA GLN A 22 -16.43 17.95 -7.72
C GLN A 22 -16.35 18.60 -9.11
N ILE A 23 -15.71 17.93 -10.06
CA ILE A 23 -15.84 18.30 -11.48
C ILE A 23 -17.05 17.52 -11.99
N PRO A 24 -18.20 18.17 -12.27
CA PRO A 24 -19.36 17.49 -12.81
C PRO A 24 -19.07 17.09 -14.26
N SER A 25 -18.47 15.92 -14.44
CA SER A 25 -18.42 15.22 -15.72
C SER A 25 -19.46 14.11 -15.70
N THR A 26 -20.38 14.12 -16.67
CA THR A 26 -21.41 13.10 -16.83
C THR A 26 -20.82 11.71 -17.12
N ASP A 27 -19.57 11.66 -17.61
CA ASP A 27 -18.86 10.43 -17.95
C ASP A 27 -17.92 9.94 -16.83
N ALA A 28 -17.81 10.67 -15.71
CA ALA A 28 -16.96 10.26 -14.60
C ALA A 28 -17.50 8.98 -13.96
N ARG A 29 -16.66 7.95 -13.94
CA ARG A 29 -16.96 6.70 -13.25
C ARG A 29 -17.00 6.95 -11.74
N PRO A 30 -17.90 6.30 -10.99
CA PRO A 30 -17.92 6.41 -9.53
C PRO A 30 -16.58 6.01 -8.92
N SER A 31 -16.02 6.91 -8.10
CA SER A 31 -14.78 6.72 -7.36
C SER A 31 -14.72 7.62 -6.13
N PHE A 32 -13.76 7.36 -5.25
CA PHE A 32 -13.40 8.21 -4.12
C PHE A 32 -11.88 8.24 -3.96
N LEU A 33 -11.36 9.28 -3.29
CA LEU A 33 -9.94 9.45 -3.02
C LEU A 33 -9.63 9.17 -1.55
N VAL A 34 -8.55 8.42 -1.32
CA VAL A 34 -7.94 8.25 0.01
C VAL A 34 -6.48 8.62 -0.07
N LYS A 35 -5.97 9.32 0.95
CA LYS A 35 -4.53 9.46 1.16
C LYS A 35 -4.07 8.28 2.01
N VAL A 36 -3.08 7.56 1.52
CA VAL A 36 -2.38 6.51 2.27
C VAL A 36 -1.06 7.03 2.75
N THR A 37 -0.71 6.75 4.00
CA THR A 37 0.57 7.12 4.59
C THR A 37 1.24 5.88 5.17
N LEU A 38 2.53 5.71 4.82
CA LEU A 38 3.44 4.79 5.50
C LEU A 38 4.35 5.60 6.41
N THR A 39 4.44 5.20 7.67
CA THR A 39 5.35 5.83 8.64
C THR A 39 6.35 4.81 9.13
N ASN A 40 7.63 5.15 9.02
CA ASN A 40 8.71 4.39 9.64
C ASN A 40 8.81 4.77 11.12
N THR A 41 8.48 3.82 12.01
CA THR A 41 8.54 4.02 13.47
C THR A 41 9.85 3.49 14.09
N ALA A 42 10.78 3.02 13.28
CA ALA A 42 12.11 2.61 13.71
C ALA A 42 13.05 3.83 13.89
N ASP A 43 14.17 3.56 14.56
CA ASP A 43 15.33 4.44 14.69
C ASP A 43 16.32 4.31 13.52
N VAL A 44 16.02 3.45 12.54
CA VAL A 44 16.83 3.21 11.34
C VAL A 44 16.02 3.42 10.07
N THR A 45 16.68 3.80 8.98
CA THR A 45 16.07 3.85 7.64
C THR A 45 15.51 2.47 7.30
N LEU A 46 14.34 2.43 6.66
CA LEU A 46 13.76 1.21 6.12
C LEU A 46 13.65 1.32 4.61
N VAL A 47 14.00 0.25 3.91
CA VAL A 47 13.76 0.10 2.48
C VAL A 47 12.72 -1.00 2.29
N ILE A 48 11.66 -0.70 1.55
CA ILE A 48 10.45 -1.51 1.47
C ILE A 48 10.23 -1.92 0.02
N LEU A 49 10.04 -3.22 -0.22
CA LEU A 49 9.51 -3.69 -1.50
C LEU A 49 8.02 -3.34 -1.59
N LYS A 50 7.66 -2.49 -2.56
CA LYS A 50 6.30 -1.96 -2.74
C LYS A 50 5.27 -3.01 -3.10
N TRP A 51 5.68 -4.18 -3.60
CA TRP A 51 4.76 -5.22 -4.05
C TRP A 51 3.83 -5.66 -2.92
N TRP A 52 2.53 -5.80 -3.22
CA TRP A 52 1.47 -6.11 -2.26
C TRP A 52 1.28 -5.10 -1.11
N THR A 53 1.78 -3.87 -1.30
CA THR A 53 1.55 -2.72 -0.43
C THR A 53 0.67 -1.68 -1.14
N PRO A 54 0.09 -0.69 -0.46
CA PRO A 54 -0.71 0.34 -1.13
C PRO A 54 0.08 1.13 -2.18
N PHE A 55 1.42 1.13 -2.10
CA PHE A 55 2.35 1.83 -2.99
C PHE A 55 2.68 1.06 -4.27
N VAL A 56 2.08 -0.11 -4.48
CA VAL A 56 2.17 -0.84 -5.75
C VAL A 56 1.25 -0.22 -6.79
N HIS A 57 1.70 -0.17 -8.04
CA HIS A 57 0.84 0.21 -9.15
C HIS A 57 -0.34 -0.75 -9.27
N GLY A 58 -1.57 -0.21 -9.34
CA GLY A 58 -2.79 -1.02 -9.45
C GLY A 58 -3.31 -1.59 -8.12
N ALA A 59 -2.83 -1.09 -6.97
CA ALA A 59 -3.24 -1.53 -5.64
C ALA A 59 -4.76 -1.74 -5.43
N PRO A 60 -5.67 -0.87 -5.91
CA PRO A 60 -7.11 -1.09 -5.78
C PRO A 60 -7.60 -2.36 -6.49
N ALA A 61 -7.12 -2.61 -7.72
CA ALA A 61 -7.53 -3.75 -8.52
C ALA A 61 -7.00 -5.09 -7.97
N MET A 62 -5.89 -5.05 -7.22
CA MET A 62 -5.32 -6.19 -6.51
C MET A 62 -6.03 -6.48 -5.17
N GLY A 63 -7.03 -5.66 -4.80
CA GLY A 63 -7.76 -5.81 -3.55
C GLY A 63 -6.95 -5.46 -2.31
N ILE A 64 -5.93 -4.60 -2.41
CA ILE A 64 -5.18 -4.10 -1.23
C ILE A 64 -6.07 -3.20 -0.38
N PHE A 65 -6.99 -2.47 -1.01
CA PHE A 65 -8.03 -1.71 -0.33
C PHE A 65 -9.28 -2.57 -0.20
N LYS A 66 -9.61 -2.97 1.03
CA LYS A 66 -10.84 -3.69 1.33
C LYS A 66 -11.95 -2.68 1.56
N VAL A 67 -12.94 -2.72 0.68
CA VAL A 67 -14.09 -1.81 0.68
C VAL A 67 -15.33 -2.59 1.09
N THR A 68 -16.08 -2.03 2.05
CA THR A 68 -17.37 -2.56 2.47
C THR A 68 -18.45 -1.50 2.31
N ASP A 69 -19.65 -1.92 1.90
CA ASP A 69 -20.79 -1.03 1.82
C ASP A 69 -21.40 -0.74 3.21
N SER A 70 -22.42 0.11 3.24
CA SER A 70 -23.12 0.50 4.47
C SER A 70 -23.84 -0.66 5.19
N TRP A 71 -24.04 -1.79 4.51
CA TRP A 71 -24.61 -3.01 5.11
C TRP A 71 -23.52 -3.97 5.60
N GLY A 72 -22.24 -3.58 5.50
CA GLY A 72 -21.09 -4.41 5.87
C GLY A 72 -20.73 -5.47 4.83
N SER A 73 -21.34 -5.43 3.64
CA SER A 73 -21.02 -6.39 2.57
C SER A 73 -19.76 -5.96 1.84
N ALA A 74 -18.88 -6.91 1.52
CA ALA A 74 -17.67 -6.65 0.75
C ALA A 74 -18.03 -6.20 -0.67
N VAL A 75 -17.45 -5.07 -1.09
CA VAL A 75 -17.56 -4.59 -2.46
C VAL A 75 -16.53 -5.34 -3.32
N PRO A 76 -16.93 -5.93 -4.46
CA PRO A 76 -16.00 -6.66 -5.31
C PRO A 76 -14.88 -5.78 -5.87
N ASP A 77 -13.65 -6.27 -5.79
CA ASP A 77 -12.50 -5.79 -6.54
C ASP A 77 -12.21 -6.73 -7.73
N MET A 78 -11.32 -6.34 -8.64
CA MET A 78 -10.96 -7.16 -9.79
C MET A 78 -10.17 -8.44 -9.44
N GLY A 79 -9.67 -8.57 -8.21
CA GLY A 79 -8.89 -9.72 -7.77
C GLY A 79 -7.59 -9.93 -8.54
N LEU A 80 -7.01 -8.86 -9.10
CA LEU A 80 -5.82 -9.00 -9.94
C LEU A 80 -4.64 -9.52 -9.11
N THR A 81 -3.99 -10.56 -9.63
CA THR A 81 -2.72 -11.06 -9.12
C THR A 81 -1.66 -10.73 -10.15
N ILE A 82 -0.55 -10.12 -9.71
CA ILE A 82 0.57 -9.75 -10.56
C ILE A 82 1.72 -10.69 -10.28
N ASP A 83 2.17 -11.39 -11.31
CA ASP A 83 3.39 -12.18 -11.27
C ASP A 83 4.58 -11.25 -11.53
N TYR A 84 5.40 -11.06 -10.49
CA TYR A 84 6.59 -10.22 -10.60
C TYR A 84 7.80 -11.05 -10.97
N LEU A 85 8.56 -10.57 -11.97
CA LEU A 85 9.86 -11.13 -12.29
C LEU A 85 10.90 -10.63 -11.28
N PHE A 86 11.46 -11.55 -10.51
CA PHE A 86 12.59 -11.25 -9.63
C PHE A 86 13.85 -10.91 -10.44
N PRO A 87 14.72 -10.00 -9.94
CA PRO A 87 16.05 -9.81 -10.49
C PRO A 87 16.84 -11.13 -10.53
N ALA A 88 17.69 -11.32 -11.54
CA ALA A 88 18.41 -12.59 -11.74
C ALA A 88 19.35 -12.96 -10.59
N ASP A 89 19.83 -11.97 -9.84
CA ASP A 89 20.69 -12.12 -8.66
C ASP A 89 19.93 -11.93 -7.33
N ASP A 90 18.59 -11.96 -7.37
CA ASP A 90 17.69 -11.70 -6.24
C ASP A 90 17.98 -10.39 -5.50
N THR A 91 18.58 -9.42 -6.18
CA THR A 91 18.99 -8.14 -5.60
C THR A 91 18.21 -6.99 -6.25
N PHE A 92 17.45 -6.27 -5.42
CA PHE A 92 16.82 -5.03 -5.85
C PHE A 92 17.79 -3.87 -5.72
N VAL A 93 17.67 -2.89 -6.60
CA VAL A 93 18.55 -1.71 -6.62
C VAL A 93 17.70 -0.45 -6.49
N LEU A 94 18.15 0.48 -5.65
CA LEU A 94 17.66 1.86 -5.54
C LEU A 94 18.87 2.77 -5.76
N GLN A 95 18.81 3.71 -6.72
CA GLN A 95 19.98 4.52 -7.03
C GLN A 95 20.26 5.50 -5.89
N GLN A 96 21.54 5.82 -5.66
CA GLN A 96 21.91 6.81 -4.64
C GLN A 96 21.18 8.15 -4.87
N GLY A 97 20.61 8.69 -3.79
CA GLY A 97 19.84 9.93 -3.84
C GLY A 97 18.38 9.77 -4.26
N GLU A 98 17.94 8.55 -4.64
CA GLU A 98 16.53 8.24 -4.84
C GLU A 98 15.91 7.70 -3.55
N ASP A 99 14.83 8.32 -3.08
CA ASP A 99 14.03 7.77 -1.97
C ASP A 99 13.01 6.72 -2.48
N SER A 100 12.85 6.56 -3.80
CA SER A 100 11.86 5.63 -4.36
C SER A 100 12.08 5.30 -5.85
N ASN A 101 11.73 4.08 -6.25
CA ASN A 101 11.60 3.69 -7.65
C ASN A 101 10.38 2.77 -7.87
N HIS A 102 10.32 2.01 -8.98
CA HIS A 102 9.16 1.16 -9.29
C HIS A 102 8.96 0.03 -8.26
N ASN A 103 10.03 -0.49 -7.68
CA ASN A 103 10.00 -1.64 -6.76
C ASN A 103 10.20 -1.21 -5.32
N LEU A 104 11.10 -0.26 -5.06
CA LEU A 104 11.56 0.07 -3.72
C LEU A 104 11.06 1.43 -3.25
N LEU A 105 10.83 1.54 -1.94
CA LEU A 105 10.56 2.77 -1.22
C LEU A 105 11.48 2.85 0.00
N LEU A 106 12.27 3.90 0.10
CA LEU A 106 13.07 4.23 1.27
C LEU A 106 12.30 5.20 2.16
N ILE A 107 12.34 4.97 3.47
CA ILE A 107 11.73 5.84 4.48
C ILE A 107 12.71 6.01 5.64
N LYS A 108 13.14 7.25 5.91
CA LYS A 108 14.08 7.58 6.99
C LYS A 108 13.45 7.39 8.38
N PRO A 109 14.25 7.32 9.47
CA PRO A 109 13.71 7.19 10.82
C PRO A 109 12.67 8.27 11.14
N GLY A 110 11.48 7.88 11.59
CA GLY A 110 10.38 8.80 11.92
C GLY A 110 9.70 9.47 10.71
N GLU A 111 10.17 9.23 9.49
CA GLU A 111 9.59 9.83 8.29
C GLU A 111 8.27 9.15 7.91
N SER A 112 7.40 9.92 7.25
CA SER A 112 6.16 9.42 6.65
C SER A 112 6.10 9.76 5.18
N VAL A 113 5.83 8.76 4.34
CA VAL A 113 5.60 8.93 2.90
C VAL A 113 4.12 8.72 2.61
N SER A 114 3.53 9.59 1.79
CA SER A 114 2.11 9.53 1.45
C SER A 114 1.86 9.56 -0.04
N GLN A 115 0.73 8.98 -0.46
CA GLN A 115 0.20 9.13 -1.81
C GLN A 115 -1.33 9.18 -1.79
N GLU A 116 -1.92 9.82 -2.79
CA GLU A 116 -3.36 9.78 -3.02
C GLU A 116 -3.70 8.60 -3.92
N VAL A 117 -4.74 7.87 -3.58
CA VAL A 117 -5.20 6.71 -4.33
C VAL A 117 -6.68 6.90 -4.66
N GLU A 118 -6.98 6.91 -5.95
CA GLU A 118 -8.34 6.83 -6.46
C GLU A 118 -8.82 5.38 -6.46
N ILE A 119 -9.97 5.14 -5.85
CA ILE A 119 -10.58 3.82 -5.73
C ILE A 119 -11.98 3.90 -6.31
N GLY A 120 -12.24 3.12 -7.36
CA GLY A 120 -13.52 3.10 -8.03
C GLY A 120 -13.54 2.25 -9.29
N ASN A 121 -14.56 2.46 -10.13
CA ASN A 121 -14.77 1.62 -11.29
C ASN A 121 -13.68 1.83 -12.36
N PRO A 122 -13.11 0.76 -12.95
CA PRO A 122 -13.59 -0.62 -12.89
C PRO A 122 -12.86 -1.49 -11.84
N GLN A 123 -11.88 -0.93 -11.13
CA GLN A 123 -10.98 -1.68 -10.25
C GLN A 123 -11.70 -2.18 -8.99
N VAL A 124 -12.61 -1.37 -8.45
CA VAL A 124 -13.49 -1.68 -7.32
C VAL A 124 -14.90 -1.21 -7.65
N PHE A 125 -15.88 -2.13 -7.57
CA PHE A 125 -17.23 -1.92 -8.08
C PHE A 125 -18.12 -1.04 -7.18
N VAL A 126 -17.85 0.26 -7.15
CA VAL A 126 -18.58 1.24 -6.35
C VAL A 126 -19.71 1.91 -7.14
N LYS A 127 -20.73 2.34 -6.41
CA LYS A 127 -21.91 3.07 -6.91
C LYS A 127 -21.90 4.51 -6.43
N LYS A 128 -22.26 5.44 -7.31
CA LYS A 128 -22.37 6.89 -7.05
C LYS A 128 -23.30 7.22 -5.88
N GLY A 129 -22.96 8.25 -5.11
CA GLY A 129 -23.79 8.75 -4.00
C GLY A 129 -23.93 7.77 -2.84
N LYS A 130 -23.00 6.83 -2.68
CA LYS A 130 -23.01 5.85 -1.58
C LYS A 130 -21.85 6.09 -0.62
N LYS A 131 -22.04 5.62 0.61
CA LYS A 131 -21.03 5.60 1.65
C LYS A 131 -20.38 4.22 1.70
N TYR A 132 -19.08 4.20 1.94
CA TYR A 132 -18.31 2.97 2.11
C TYR A 132 -17.36 3.10 3.28
N SER A 133 -16.95 1.96 3.82
CA SER A 133 -15.83 1.87 4.76
C SER A 133 -14.66 1.22 4.04
N VAL A 134 -13.46 1.75 4.26
CA VAL A 134 -12.25 1.36 3.55
C VAL A 134 -11.12 1.13 4.53
N ARG A 135 -10.35 0.07 4.31
CA ARG A 135 -9.12 -0.22 5.04
C ARG A 135 -8.09 -0.86 4.11
N ALA A 136 -6.82 -0.57 4.32
CA ALA A 136 -5.73 -1.19 3.59
C ALA A 136 -5.33 -2.50 4.28
N LYS A 137 -5.12 -3.56 3.50
CA LYS A 137 -4.63 -4.85 3.97
C LYS A 137 -3.71 -5.44 2.92
N GLY A 138 -2.54 -5.90 3.34
CA GLY A 138 -1.59 -6.50 2.43
C GLY A 138 -0.48 -7.25 3.16
N ILE A 139 0.62 -7.42 2.45
CA ILE A 139 1.77 -8.20 2.91
C ILE A 139 3.02 -7.38 2.65
N TRP A 140 3.88 -7.29 3.65
CA TRP A 140 5.25 -6.84 3.45
C TRP A 140 6.03 -8.00 2.82
N MET A 141 6.33 -7.97 1.52
CA MET A 141 7.13 -9.04 0.93
C MET A 141 8.58 -9.04 1.41
N ALA A 142 9.19 -7.86 1.49
CA ALA A 142 10.55 -7.67 1.96
C ALA A 142 10.71 -6.25 2.54
N VAL A 143 11.43 -6.17 3.65
CA VAL A 143 11.85 -4.90 4.27
C VAL A 143 13.31 -5.05 4.68
N TRP A 144 14.16 -4.11 4.29
CA TRP A 144 15.56 -4.03 4.69
C TRP A 144 15.74 -2.91 5.71
N LYS A 145 16.69 -3.10 6.64
CA LYS A 145 17.10 -2.08 7.61
C LYS A 145 18.39 -1.42 7.16
N GLY A 146 18.43 -0.10 7.25
CA GLY A 146 19.54 0.71 6.78
C GLY A 146 19.47 0.94 5.27
N GLU A 147 20.24 1.94 4.84
CA GLU A 147 20.52 2.19 3.44
C GLU A 147 21.85 1.52 3.09
N ASP A 148 21.86 0.77 1.99
CA ASP A 148 23.09 0.17 1.47
C ASP A 148 23.88 1.22 0.70
N ALA A 149 25.22 1.27 0.89
CA ALA A 149 26.06 2.28 0.27
C ALA A 149 26.04 2.20 -1.26
N ASP A 150 25.88 1.01 -1.84
CA ASP A 150 25.77 0.80 -3.28
C ASP A 150 24.31 0.75 -3.74
N GLY A 151 23.36 0.99 -2.84
CA GLY A 151 21.92 0.94 -3.10
C GLY A 151 21.41 -0.46 -3.44
N ARG A 152 22.08 -1.52 -2.95
CA ARG A 152 21.78 -2.92 -3.28
C ARG A 152 21.08 -3.61 -2.11
N TYR A 153 19.96 -4.27 -2.40
CA TYR A 153 19.08 -4.89 -1.41
C TYR A 153 18.81 -6.36 -1.77
N PRO A 154 19.69 -7.29 -1.36
CA PRO A 154 19.53 -8.72 -1.63
C PRO A 154 18.38 -9.31 -0.80
N MET A 155 17.54 -10.16 -1.41
CA MET A 155 16.39 -10.78 -0.71
C MET A 155 16.79 -11.61 0.51
N LYS A 156 17.99 -12.19 0.53
CA LYS A 156 18.52 -12.96 1.67
C LYS A 156 18.68 -12.11 2.94
N ASP A 157 18.89 -10.80 2.79
CA ASP A 157 19.13 -9.86 3.88
C ASP A 157 17.84 -9.14 4.32
N ALA A 158 16.74 -9.39 3.61
CA ALA A 158 15.44 -8.84 3.96
C ALA A 158 14.90 -9.47 5.25
N ILE A 159 14.31 -8.63 6.10
CA ILE A 159 13.50 -9.08 7.22
C ILE A 159 12.22 -9.66 6.63
N LYS A 160 12.05 -10.98 6.77
CA LYS A 160 10.92 -11.69 6.18
C LYS A 160 9.58 -11.32 6.84
N SER A 161 8.79 -10.64 6.02
CA SER A 161 7.34 -10.61 5.84
C SER A 161 6.36 -10.80 7.00
N GLY A 162 5.49 -9.78 7.14
CA GLY A 162 4.30 -9.77 7.98
C GLY A 162 3.10 -9.22 7.21
N HIS A 163 1.90 -9.46 7.75
CA HIS A 163 0.70 -8.77 7.27
C HIS A 163 0.63 -7.38 7.88
N PHE A 164 0.05 -6.44 7.15
CA PHE A 164 -0.37 -5.17 7.71
C PHE A 164 -1.86 -4.97 7.50
N GLU A 165 -2.39 -4.09 8.34
CA GLU A 165 -3.77 -3.66 8.35
C GLU A 165 -3.80 -2.24 8.88
N SER A 166 -4.43 -1.33 8.13
CA SER A 166 -4.72 0.01 8.61
C SER A 166 -6.00 0.03 9.44
N GLU A 167 -6.27 1.15 10.09
CA GLU A 167 -7.60 1.53 10.51
C GLU A 167 -8.59 1.59 9.35
N THR A 168 -9.87 1.60 9.71
CA THR A 168 -10.98 1.80 8.78
C THR A 168 -11.37 3.27 8.71
N VAL A 169 -11.54 3.80 7.51
CA VAL A 169 -12.05 5.15 7.26
C VAL A 169 -13.36 5.11 6.47
N GLU A 170 -14.21 6.11 6.68
CA GLU A 170 -15.43 6.30 5.89
C GLU A 170 -15.19 7.22 4.70
N VAL A 171 -15.78 6.88 3.56
CA VAL A 171 -15.64 7.62 2.29
C VAL A 171 -16.98 7.73 1.56
N HIS A 172 -17.04 8.67 0.62
CA HIS A 172 -18.21 8.94 -0.21
C HIS A 172 -17.81 9.04 -1.68
N THR A 173 -18.61 8.41 -2.55
CA THR A 173 -18.54 8.52 -4.02
C THR A 173 -19.46 9.62 -4.55
#